data_AF-A0A953UWK6-F1
#
_entry.id   AF-A0A953UWK6-F1
#
_cell.length_a   1.000
_cell.length_b   1.000
_cell.length_c   1.000
_cell.angle_alpha   90.00
_cell.angle_beta   90.00
_cell.angle_gamma   90.00
#
_symmetry.space_group_name_H-M   'P 1'
#
loop_
_entity.id
_entity.type
_entity.pdbx_description
1 polymer ?
#
loop_
_entity_poly.entity_id
_entity_poly.type
_entity_poly.pdbx_seq_one_letter_code
_entity_poly.pdbx_strand_id
1 'polypeptide(L)'
;MSARLLALCCLLNLGVPVSSADSVSEAAPELVVYLKADAQQPAGTLESMRRELSLLMRSAGYRVSWRDPHTTNGVVGADVLVVVELHGSCGIPAGIFSTEPAPENWNSLAATTVSEGRVLPFASVNCSNLNRT
;
A
#
# COMPACT_ATOMS: atom_id res chain seq x y z
N MET A 1 12.26 -57.35 38.70
CA MET A 1 12.84 -56.10 38.16
C MET A 1 11.91 -55.33 37.21
N SER A 2 10.60 -55.64 37.14
CA SER A 2 9.70 -55.03 36.13
C SER A 2 8.73 -53.97 36.67
N ALA A 3 8.61 -53.78 37.99
CA ALA A 3 7.67 -52.84 38.58
C ALA A 3 8.15 -51.37 38.54
N ARG A 4 9.47 -51.13 38.44
CA ARG A 4 10.04 -49.78 38.40
C ARG A 4 9.94 -49.10 37.02
N LEU A 5 9.89 -49.89 35.95
CA LEU A 5 9.80 -49.38 34.57
C LEU A 5 8.41 -48.83 34.24
N LEU A 6 7.34 -49.38 34.81
CA LEU A 6 5.96 -48.94 34.55
C LEU A 6 5.65 -47.56 35.16
N ALA A 7 6.28 -47.19 36.28
CA ALA A 7 6.07 -45.89 36.91
C ALA A 7 6.69 -44.73 36.12
N LEU A 8 7.75 -44.97 35.33
CA LEU A 8 8.40 -43.94 34.52
C LEU A 8 7.59 -43.57 33.27
N CYS A 9 6.87 -44.52 32.65
CA CYS A 9 6.04 -44.23 31.47
C CYS A 9 4.81 -43.37 31.79
N CYS A 10 4.30 -43.40 33.02
CA CYS A 10 3.14 -42.59 33.40
C CYS A 10 3.48 -41.11 33.69
N LEU A 11 4.74 -40.79 34.00
CA LEU A 11 5.18 -39.42 34.27
C LEU A 11 5.55 -38.64 33.01
N LEU A 12 5.80 -39.31 31.87
CA LEU A 12 6.09 -38.68 30.58
C LEU A 12 4.84 -38.21 29.81
N ASN A 13 3.64 -38.52 30.30
CA ASN A 13 2.36 -38.11 29.69
C ASN A 13 1.76 -36.84 30.32
N LEU A 14 2.47 -36.17 31.24
CA LEU A 14 2.06 -34.86 31.75
C LEU A 14 2.37 -33.77 30.72
N GLY A 15 1.41 -33.61 29.81
CA GLY A 15 1.03 -32.32 29.27
C GLY A 15 2.06 -31.66 28.36
N VAL A 16 2.03 -32.02 27.07
CA VAL A 16 2.20 -30.97 26.06
C VAL A 16 0.85 -30.25 26.03
N PRO A 17 0.70 -29.03 26.56
CA PRO A 17 -0.44 -28.23 26.16
C PRO A 17 -0.24 -28.03 24.65
N VAL A 18 -1.04 -28.72 23.84
CA VAL A 18 -1.34 -28.25 22.49
C VAL A 18 -2.07 -26.94 22.74
N SER A 19 -1.27 -25.87 22.87
CA SER A 19 -1.76 -24.53 22.77
C SER A 19 -2.15 -24.40 21.31
N SER A 20 -3.41 -24.71 21.03
CA SER A 20 -4.10 -24.13 19.90
C SER A 20 -4.13 -22.64 20.18
N ALA A 21 -3.02 -21.97 19.91
CA ALA A 21 -3.08 -20.56 19.60
C ALA A 21 -4.02 -20.53 18.38
N ASP A 22 -5.29 -20.20 18.63
CA ASP A 22 -6.06 -19.49 17.65
C ASP A 22 -5.18 -18.29 17.31
N SER A 23 -4.37 -18.44 16.27
CA SER A 23 -3.87 -17.30 15.54
C SER A 23 -5.14 -16.64 15.03
N VAL A 24 -5.72 -15.77 15.86
CA VAL A 24 -6.46 -14.63 15.36
C VAL A 24 -5.45 -14.01 14.42
N SER A 25 -5.56 -14.38 13.14
CA SER A 25 -4.81 -13.76 12.07
C SER A 25 -5.27 -12.33 12.13
N GLU A 26 -4.55 -11.52 12.90
CA GLU A 26 -4.81 -10.09 13.03
C GLU A 26 -4.91 -9.59 11.59
N ALA A 27 -6.11 -9.11 11.23
CA ALA A 27 -6.37 -8.76 9.86
C ALA A 27 -5.32 -7.71 9.45
N ALA A 28 -4.64 -7.95 8.34
CA ALA A 28 -3.60 -7.05 7.84
C ALA A 28 -4.10 -5.60 7.89
N PRO A 29 -3.35 -4.66 8.49
CA PRO A 29 -3.79 -3.28 8.63
C PRO A 29 -4.16 -2.69 7.27
N GLU A 30 -5.24 -1.93 7.24
CA GLU A 30 -5.78 -1.33 6.02
C GLU A 30 -5.15 0.04 5.75
N LEU A 31 -4.50 0.16 4.59
CA LEU A 31 -4.11 1.45 4.00
C LEU A 31 -5.21 1.91 3.05
N VAL A 32 -5.93 2.97 3.44
CA VAL A 32 -6.90 3.64 2.58
C VAL A 32 -6.22 4.73 1.77
N VAL A 33 -6.35 4.66 0.45
CA VAL A 33 -5.84 5.64 -0.49
C VAL A 33 -7.01 6.39 -1.12
N TYR A 34 -7.11 7.67 -0.80
CA TYR A 34 -7.99 8.60 -1.51
C TYR A 34 -7.28 9.12 -2.75
N LEU A 35 -7.81 8.77 -3.91
CA LEU A 35 -7.26 9.22 -5.18
C LEU A 35 -8.13 10.34 -5.74
N LYS A 36 -7.57 11.53 -5.84
CA LYS A 36 -8.11 12.63 -6.62
C LYS A 36 -7.30 12.73 -7.89
N ALA A 37 -7.94 12.54 -9.02
CA ALA A 37 -7.29 12.66 -10.31
C ALA A 37 -8.11 13.57 -11.20
N ASP A 38 -7.44 14.38 -12.02
CA ASP A 38 -8.11 15.07 -13.11
C ASP A 38 -8.80 14.04 -14.03
N ALA A 39 -9.98 14.39 -14.57
CA ALA A 39 -10.97 13.46 -15.16
C ALA A 39 -10.55 12.72 -16.46
N GLN A 40 -9.25 12.64 -16.78
CA GLN A 40 -8.72 12.10 -18.03
C GLN A 40 -7.42 11.30 -17.85
N GLN A 41 -7.37 10.48 -16.80
CA GLN A 41 -6.29 9.50 -16.67
C GLN A 41 -6.48 8.34 -17.65
N PRO A 42 -5.43 7.90 -18.35
CA PRO A 42 -5.47 6.66 -19.12
C PRO A 42 -5.78 5.48 -18.18
N ALA A 43 -6.75 4.65 -18.54
CA ALA A 43 -7.23 3.55 -17.70
C ALA A 43 -6.08 2.62 -17.25
N GLY A 44 -5.17 2.29 -18.16
CA GLY A 44 -4.02 1.43 -17.88
C GLY A 44 -3.01 2.00 -16.88
N THR A 45 -2.89 3.32 -16.76
CA THR A 45 -1.97 3.93 -15.79
C THR A 45 -2.48 3.76 -14.37
N LEU A 46 -3.76 4.07 -14.12
CA LEU A 46 -4.35 3.93 -12.79
C LEU A 46 -4.39 2.47 -12.35
N GLU A 47 -4.71 1.55 -13.24
CA GLU A 47 -4.67 0.12 -12.94
C GLU A 47 -3.25 -0.35 -12.59
N SER A 48 -2.24 0.12 -13.32
CA SER A 48 -0.84 -0.24 -13.04
C SER A 48 -0.39 0.32 -11.70
N MET A 49 -0.69 1.59 -11.41
CA MET A 49 -0.42 2.20 -10.11
C MET A 49 -1.08 1.43 -8.95
N ARG A 50 -2.37 1.07 -9.12
CA ARG A 50 -3.12 0.30 -8.12
C ARG A 50 -2.49 -1.07 -7.87
N ARG A 51 -2.11 -1.77 -8.94
CA ARG A 51 -1.47 -3.08 -8.88
C ARG A 51 -0.11 -2.99 -8.18
N GLU A 52 0.75 -2.07 -8.61
CA GLU A 52 2.09 -1.89 -8.05
C GLU A 52 2.04 -1.54 -6.56
N LEU A 53 1.24 -0.55 -6.18
CA LEU A 53 1.11 -0.17 -4.77
C LEU A 53 0.59 -1.34 -3.92
N SER A 54 -0.39 -2.09 -4.42
CA SER A 54 -0.93 -3.25 -3.70
C SER A 54 0.12 -4.34 -3.49
N LEU A 55 0.99 -4.58 -4.49
CA LEU A 55 2.08 -5.56 -4.38
C LEU A 55 3.14 -5.10 -3.36
N LEU A 56 3.54 -3.84 -3.43
CA LEU A 56 4.53 -3.25 -2.51
C LEU A 56 4.02 -3.28 -1.07
N MET A 57 2.80 -2.79 -0.83
CA MET A 57 2.24 -2.69 0.51
C MET A 57 1.92 -4.06 1.11
N ARG A 58 1.53 -5.04 0.29
CA ARG A 58 1.34 -6.42 0.75
C ARG A 58 2.63 -7.03 1.28
N SER A 59 3.78 -6.73 0.67
CA SER A 59 5.09 -7.17 1.19
C SER A 59 5.42 -6.54 2.56
N ALA A 60 4.86 -5.36 2.84
CA ALA A 60 4.94 -4.69 4.13
C ALA A 60 3.83 -5.09 5.12
N GLY A 61 2.97 -6.06 4.77
CA GLY A 61 1.90 -6.56 5.64
C GLY A 61 0.60 -5.77 5.60
N TYR A 62 0.41 -4.84 4.67
CA TYR A 62 -0.81 -4.03 4.55
C TYR A 62 -1.75 -4.55 3.46
N ARG A 63 -3.04 -4.28 3.64
CA ARG A 63 -4.06 -4.37 2.58
C ARG A 63 -4.39 -2.96 2.07
N VAL A 64 -4.35 -2.76 0.75
CA VAL A 64 -4.65 -1.45 0.14
C VAL A 64 -6.11 -1.37 -0.29
N SER A 65 -6.74 -0.24 -0.01
CA SER A 65 -8.14 0.05 -0.30
C SER A 65 -8.26 1.41 -0.98
N TRP A 66 -8.83 1.44 -2.17
CA TRP A 66 -8.93 2.66 -2.96
C TRP A 66 -10.32 3.28 -2.80
N ARG A 67 -10.36 4.58 -2.50
CA ARG A 67 -11.61 5.32 -2.31
C ARG A 67 -11.62 6.57 -3.17
N ASP A 68 -12.81 6.89 -3.68
CA ASP A 68 -13.07 8.16 -4.33
C ASP A 68 -13.49 9.18 -3.26
N PRO A 69 -12.77 10.31 -3.10
CA PRO A 69 -13.10 11.34 -2.11
C PRO A 69 -14.48 11.97 -2.32
N HIS A 70 -15.07 11.86 -3.51
CA HIS A 70 -16.40 12.37 -3.82
C HIS A 70 -17.53 11.39 -3.48
N THR A 71 -17.21 10.14 -3.14
CA THR A 71 -18.22 9.16 -2.71
C THR A 71 -18.52 9.34 -1.22
N THR A 72 -19.79 9.62 -0.89
CA THR A 72 -20.28 9.98 0.46
C THR A 72 -20.34 8.84 1.47
N ASN A 73 -19.80 7.67 1.14
CA ASN A 73 -19.67 6.57 2.10
C ASN A 73 -18.49 6.92 3.02
N GLY A 74 -18.79 7.58 4.14
CA GLY A 74 -17.81 8.02 5.12
C GLY A 74 -16.82 6.92 5.52
N VAL A 75 -15.62 7.34 5.96
CA VAL A 75 -14.56 6.44 6.41
C VAL A 75 -15.05 5.69 7.65
N VAL A 76 -15.30 4.39 7.52
CA VAL A 76 -15.46 3.50 8.66
C VAL A 76 -14.13 2.79 8.88
N GLY A 77 -13.34 3.29 9.84
CA GLY A 77 -12.14 2.63 10.37
C GLY A 77 -11.05 2.31 9.34
N ALA A 78 -10.09 3.22 9.16
CA ALA A 78 -8.84 2.93 8.47
C ALA A 78 -7.68 2.99 9.47
N ASP A 79 -6.78 1.99 9.44
CA ASP A 79 -5.56 2.01 10.26
C ASP A 79 -4.60 3.10 9.78
N VAL A 80 -4.50 3.28 8.46
CA VAL A 80 -3.73 4.35 7.81
C VAL A 80 -4.52 4.94 6.65
N LEU A 81 -4.47 6.26 6.51
CA LEU A 81 -5.11 6.99 5.41
C LEU A 81 -4.09 7.88 4.72
N VAL A 82 -4.10 7.85 3.38
CA VAL A 82 -3.32 8.76 2.53
C VAL A 82 -4.18 9.36 1.43
N VAL A 83 -3.86 10.59 1.02
CA VAL A 83 -4.50 11.29 -0.08
C VAL A 83 -3.47 11.56 -1.17
N VAL A 84 -3.82 11.18 -2.40
CA VAL A 84 -2.99 11.35 -3.58
C VAL A 84 -3.73 12.20 -4.60
N GLU A 85 -3.12 13.29 -5.03
CA GLU A 85 -3.60 14.15 -6.09
C GLU A 85 -2.76 13.96 -7.36
N LEU A 86 -3.41 13.67 -8.49
CA LEU A 86 -2.79 13.58 -9.81
C LEU A 86 -3.23 14.76 -10.67
N HIS A 87 -2.28 15.62 -11.04
CA HIS A 87 -2.50 16.77 -11.91
C HIS A 87 -2.03 16.49 -13.33
N GLY A 88 -2.87 16.78 -14.32
CA GLY A 88 -2.61 16.48 -15.73
C GLY A 88 -2.83 15.00 -16.07
N SER A 89 -2.36 14.56 -17.23
CA SER A 89 -2.53 13.17 -17.70
C SER A 89 -1.30 12.34 -17.34
N CYS A 90 -1.44 11.43 -16.37
CA CYS A 90 -0.41 10.48 -15.99
C CYS A 90 -0.42 9.33 -16.97
N GLY A 91 0.39 9.45 -18.02
CA GLY A 91 0.57 8.40 -19.00
C GLY A 91 1.40 8.90 -20.16
N ILE A 92 2.15 7.98 -20.74
CA ILE A 92 2.95 8.24 -21.94
C ILE A 92 2.03 8.00 -23.13
N PRO A 93 1.71 9.02 -23.95
CA PRO A 93 0.90 8.82 -25.14
C PRO A 93 1.64 7.91 -26.12
N ALA A 94 0.90 7.05 -26.82
CA ALA A 94 1.50 6.15 -27.81
C ALA A 94 2.23 6.95 -28.90
N GLY A 95 3.45 6.53 -29.22
CA GLY A 95 4.27 7.14 -30.28
C GLY A 95 5.12 8.34 -29.85
N ILE A 96 5.02 8.78 -28.59
CA ILE A 96 5.86 9.85 -28.04
C ILE A 96 6.94 9.22 -27.15
N PHE A 97 7.98 8.68 -27.77
CA PHE A 97 9.19 8.25 -27.08
C PHE A 97 10.33 9.13 -27.56
N SER A 98 10.62 10.21 -26.83
CA SER A 98 11.87 10.94 -27.06
C SER A 98 13.03 10.12 -26.50
N THR A 99 14.02 9.87 -27.34
CA THR A 99 15.35 9.38 -26.93
C THR A 99 16.24 10.50 -26.42
N GLU A 100 15.75 11.74 -26.47
CA GLU A 100 16.46 12.90 -25.93
C GLU A 100 16.57 12.78 -24.41
N PRO A 101 17.73 13.15 -23.83
CA PRO A 101 17.90 13.18 -22.39
C PRO A 101 16.84 14.06 -21.75
N ALA A 102 16.34 13.58 -20.61
CA ALA A 102 15.62 14.36 -19.62
C ALA A 102 16.24 15.78 -19.51
N PRO A 103 15.47 16.87 -19.71
CA PRO A 103 16.02 18.22 -19.56
C PRO A 103 16.57 18.40 -18.14
N GLU A 104 17.69 19.10 -17.97
CA GLU A 104 18.37 19.23 -16.66
C GLU A 104 17.49 19.88 -15.57
N ASN A 105 16.42 20.57 -15.97
CA ASN A 105 15.47 21.26 -15.11
C ASN A 105 14.09 20.58 -15.11
N TRP A 106 14.00 19.35 -14.58
CA TRP A 106 12.69 18.81 -14.24
C TRP A 106 12.06 19.69 -13.16
N ASN A 107 11.01 20.41 -13.55
CA ASN A 107 10.08 20.95 -12.58
C ASN A 107 9.60 19.79 -11.69
N SER A 108 9.40 20.07 -10.40
CA SER A 108 9.03 19.04 -9.41
C SER A 108 7.94 18.10 -9.95
N LEU A 109 8.24 16.80 -9.95
CA LEU A 109 7.32 15.76 -10.43
C LEU A 109 6.30 15.37 -9.38
N ALA A 110 6.69 15.43 -8.11
CA ALA A 110 5.84 15.11 -7.00
C ALA A 110 6.25 15.92 -5.77
N ALA A 111 5.29 16.21 -4.92
CA ALA A 111 5.53 16.87 -3.65
C ALA A 111 4.72 16.20 -2.54
N THR A 112 5.21 16.36 -1.33
CA THR A 112 4.50 16.06 -0.10
C THR A 112 4.71 17.21 0.87
N THR A 113 3.87 17.30 1.89
CA THR A 113 3.96 18.36 2.90
C THR A 113 4.61 17.81 4.15
N VAL A 114 5.59 18.55 4.69
CA VAL A 114 6.20 18.26 5.99
C VAL A 114 5.68 19.27 7.00
N SER A 115 5.22 18.79 8.15
CA SER A 115 4.83 19.62 9.29
C SER A 115 5.50 19.11 10.54
N GLU A 116 6.18 19.99 11.29
CA GLU A 116 6.91 19.64 12.52
C GLU A 116 7.89 18.47 12.33
N GLY A 117 8.58 18.40 11.19
CA GLY A 117 9.51 17.33 10.86
C GLY A 117 8.87 15.99 10.49
N ARG A 118 7.53 15.90 10.42
CA ARG A 118 6.80 14.71 9.99
C ARG A 118 6.25 14.89 8.58
N VAL A 119 6.44 13.89 7.73
CA VAL A 119 5.80 13.82 6.41
C VAL A 119 4.31 13.56 6.62
N LEU A 120 3.47 14.44 6.09
CA LEU A 120 2.03 14.29 6.15
C LEU A 120 1.56 13.32 5.06
N PRO A 121 0.43 12.63 5.26
CA PRO A 121 -0.07 11.62 4.32
C PRO A 121 -0.79 12.24 3.10
N PHE A 122 -0.23 13.32 2.55
CA PHE A 122 -0.70 13.99 1.35
C PHE A 122 0.44 13.99 0.33
N ALA A 123 0.14 13.53 -0.89
CA ALA A 123 1.06 13.58 -2.01
C ALA A 123 0.37 14.21 -3.23
N SER A 124 1.08 15.07 -3.94
CA SER A 124 0.66 15.57 -5.25
C SER A 124 1.66 15.16 -6.32
N VAL A 125 1.18 14.80 -7.49
CA VAL A 125 1.99 14.40 -8.65
C VAL A 125 1.62 15.28 -9.83
N ASN A 126 2.61 15.92 -10.44
CA ASN A 126 2.44 16.75 -11.62
C ASN A 126 2.82 15.98 -12.89
N CYS A 127 1.83 15.33 -13.47
CA CYS A 127 2.01 14.52 -14.66
C CYS A 127 2.15 15.35 -15.95
N SER A 128 1.75 16.62 -15.94
CA SER A 128 2.01 17.54 -17.07
C SER A 128 3.50 17.75 -17.32
N ASN A 129 4.35 17.54 -16.31
CA ASN A 129 5.80 17.63 -16.46
C ASN A 129 6.41 16.38 -17.12
N LEU A 130 5.68 15.26 -17.20
CA LEU A 130 6.17 14.00 -17.79
C LEU A 130 6.17 14.02 -19.33
N ASN A 131 5.28 14.82 -19.94
CA ASN A 131 5.03 14.82 -21.38
C ASN A 131 5.57 16.10 -22.08
N ARG A 132 6.50 16.83 -21.45
CA ARG A 132 7.17 17.95 -22.13
C ARG A 132 8.29 17.41 -23.04
N THR A 133 8.00 17.38 -24.33
CA THR A 133 8.98 17.30 -25.42
C THR A 133 9.53 18.68 -25.73
#